data_AF-A0A956LMR9-F1
#
_entry.id   AF-A0A956LMR9-F1
#
_cell.length_a   1.000
_cell.length_b   1.000
_cell.length_c   1.000
_cell.angle_alpha   90.00
_cell.angle_beta   90.00
_cell.angle_gamma   90.00
#
_symmetry.space_group_name_H-M   'P 1'
#
loop_
_entity.id
_entity.type
_entity.pdbx_description
1 polymer ?
#
loop_
_entity_poly.entity_id
_entity_poly.type
_entity_poly.pdbx_seq_one_letter_code
_entity_poly.pdbx_strand_id
1 'polypeptide(L)'
;MAGALDRRRIRLLCSFIRAGSDDAVTTGGATMTTEPTDFQNIDLELYDARPLDEFVAAWGREVFVLHHGEWSEGWRLAVEVSALTRTAETTARELVRLIEGLPPAARARWDGLRDRVFDLGVQTGRTPPMWSTALSAETVAAIGALGARLALTVYAPYDEPVTLPGVAREDVEEDVEEDVEEDVEGDVEGDVEGDVEGDVEGDVEGADVDVDELEREDEAGA
;
A
#
# COMPACT_ATOMS: atom_id res chain seq x y z
N MET A 1 3.11 -8.62 -32.26
CA MET A 1 2.06 -8.32 -31.25
C MET A 1 1.93 -9.50 -30.31
N ALA A 2 2.79 -9.55 -29.29
CA ALA A 2 2.64 -10.46 -28.15
C ALA A 2 2.58 -9.56 -26.92
N GLY A 3 1.53 -9.75 -26.12
CA GLY A 3 1.14 -8.84 -25.06
C GLY A 3 2.25 -8.64 -24.04
N ALA A 4 2.56 -7.37 -23.80
CA ALA A 4 3.17 -6.96 -22.55
C ALA A 4 2.26 -7.45 -21.42
N LEU A 5 2.62 -8.57 -20.82
CA LEU A 5 2.09 -8.96 -19.52
C LEU A 5 2.41 -7.80 -18.59
N ASP A 6 1.34 -7.10 -18.20
CA ASP A 6 1.37 -5.92 -17.37
C ASP A 6 2.23 -6.19 -16.14
N ARG A 7 3.36 -5.46 -16.02
CA ARG A 7 4.29 -5.54 -14.89
C ARG A 7 3.56 -5.35 -13.55
N ARG A 8 2.37 -4.74 -13.55
CA ARG A 8 1.48 -4.61 -12.38
C ARG A 8 0.92 -5.96 -11.90
N ARG A 9 0.62 -6.91 -12.80
CA ARG A 9 -0.01 -8.21 -12.43
C ARG A 9 0.97 -9.21 -11.81
N ILE A 10 2.23 -9.21 -12.23
CA ILE A 10 3.28 -10.05 -11.62
C ILE A 10 3.72 -9.43 -10.27
N ARG A 11 3.82 -8.10 -10.19
CA ARG A 11 4.10 -7.37 -8.94
C ARG A 11 3.04 -7.60 -7.86
N LEU A 12 1.76 -7.63 -8.23
CA LEU A 12 0.69 -7.87 -7.26
C LEU A 12 0.82 -9.26 -6.62
N LEU A 13 1.21 -10.31 -7.36
CA LEU A 13 1.26 -11.66 -6.79
C LEU A 13 2.34 -11.80 -5.70
N CYS A 14 3.47 -11.10 -5.83
CA CYS A 14 4.54 -11.09 -4.83
C CYS A 14 4.27 -10.11 -3.67
N SER A 15 3.59 -8.98 -3.91
CA SER A 15 3.22 -8.04 -2.84
C SER A 15 2.04 -8.53 -1.99
N PHE A 16 1.05 -9.21 -2.59
CA PHE A 16 -0.14 -9.70 -1.88
C PHE A 16 0.17 -10.76 -0.81
N ILE A 17 1.28 -11.49 -0.96
CA ILE A 17 1.71 -12.50 0.03
C ILE A 17 2.45 -11.83 1.22
N ARG A 18 2.91 -10.59 1.08
CA ARG A 18 3.70 -9.86 2.12
C ARG A 18 2.89 -8.85 2.93
N ALA A 19 1.70 -8.44 2.49
CA ALA A 19 0.82 -7.48 3.18
C ALA A 19 0.07 -8.09 4.39
N GLY A 20 0.80 -8.80 5.25
CA GLY A 20 0.28 -9.37 6.50
C GLY A 20 1.00 -8.77 7.71
N SER A 21 0.98 -7.44 7.86
CA SER A 21 1.35 -6.75 9.11
C SER A 21 0.99 -5.26 8.99
N ASP A 22 -0.31 -4.94 9.10
CA ASP A 22 -0.79 -3.57 9.13
C ASP A 22 -0.63 -2.96 10.53
N ASP A 23 0.32 -2.01 10.68
CA ASP A 23 0.31 -1.01 11.76
C ASP A 23 -0.21 0.31 11.17
N ALA A 24 -1.52 0.37 10.93
CA ALA A 24 -2.17 1.59 10.47
C ALA A 24 -2.37 2.57 11.65
N VAL A 25 -1.55 3.62 11.74
CA VAL A 25 -1.81 4.76 12.63
C VAL A 25 -2.73 5.74 11.91
N THR A 26 -3.93 5.94 12.47
CA THR A 26 -4.93 6.88 11.95
C THR A 26 -4.87 8.18 12.74
N THR A 27 -4.46 9.27 12.11
CA THR A 27 -4.70 10.63 12.63
C THR A 27 -5.13 11.53 11.47
N GLY A 28 -6.42 11.89 11.42
CA GLY A 28 -6.97 12.90 10.48
C GLY A 28 -7.09 12.46 9.02
N GLY A 29 -8.19 11.78 8.68
CA GLY A 29 -8.83 11.79 7.34
C GLY A 29 -8.11 11.15 6.14
N ALA A 30 -6.79 10.98 6.17
CA ALA A 30 -6.03 10.30 5.12
C ALA A 30 -5.11 9.25 5.74
N THR A 31 -5.47 7.97 5.60
CA THR A 31 -4.54 6.87 5.83
C THR A 31 -3.43 6.94 4.78
N MET A 32 -2.37 7.70 5.08
CA MET A 32 -1.10 7.58 4.38
C MET A 32 -0.50 6.23 4.76
N THR A 33 -0.67 5.23 3.91
CA THR A 33 0.07 3.97 4.04
C THR A 33 1.56 4.32 3.99
N THR A 34 2.26 4.16 5.10
CA THR A 34 3.73 4.26 5.12
C THR A 34 4.27 2.98 4.51
N GLU A 35 4.36 2.93 3.18
CA GLU A 35 5.03 1.82 2.51
C GLU A 35 6.45 1.72 3.08
N PRO A 36 6.89 0.54 3.54
CA PRO A 36 8.24 0.36 4.06
C PRO A 36 9.25 0.29 2.92
N THR A 37 10.45 0.82 3.15
CA THR A 37 11.60 0.54 2.30
C THR A 37 12.01 -0.92 2.49
N ASP A 38 12.09 -1.67 1.40
CA ASP A 38 12.44 -3.09 1.47
C ASP A 38 13.24 -3.56 0.24
N PHE A 39 13.96 -4.66 0.45
CA PHE A 39 14.59 -5.43 -0.60
C PHE A 39 13.50 -6.02 -1.51
N GLN A 40 13.60 -5.74 -2.81
CA GLN A 40 12.63 -6.22 -3.78
C GLN A 40 13.08 -7.55 -4.39
N ASN A 41 14.20 -7.54 -5.10
CA ASN A 41 14.71 -8.66 -5.90
C ASN A 41 16.22 -8.47 -6.21
N ILE A 42 16.81 -9.47 -6.85
CA ILE A 42 18.04 -9.28 -7.63
C ILE A 42 17.77 -9.81 -9.03
N ASP A 43 17.83 -8.91 -10.01
CA ASP A 43 17.73 -9.27 -11.42
C ASP A 43 19.10 -9.70 -11.92
N LEU A 44 19.18 -10.84 -12.60
CA LEU A 44 20.36 -11.21 -13.38
C LEU A 44 20.17 -10.72 -14.80
N GLU A 45 20.92 -9.68 -15.18
CA GLU A 45 20.93 -9.10 -16.50
C GLU A 45 22.16 -9.52 -17.30
N LEU A 46 21.92 -10.12 -18.47
CA LEU A 46 22.96 -10.52 -19.42
C LEU A 46 22.80 -9.73 -20.70
N TYR A 47 23.92 -9.28 -21.25
CA TYR A 47 23.96 -8.60 -22.54
C TYR A 47 25.01 -9.21 -23.44
N ASP A 48 24.67 -9.38 -24.70
CA ASP A 48 25.62 -9.78 -25.74
C ASP A 48 25.16 -9.41 -27.16
N ALA A 49 26.07 -9.53 -28.13
CA ALA A 49 25.79 -9.32 -29.54
C ALA A 49 24.95 -10.45 -30.18
N ARG A 50 24.90 -11.63 -29.55
CA ARG A 50 24.20 -12.82 -30.05
C ARG A 50 23.04 -13.20 -29.11
N PRO A 51 22.04 -13.95 -29.61
CA PRO A 51 20.96 -14.50 -28.80
C PRO A 51 21.46 -15.26 -27.55
N LEU A 52 20.58 -15.34 -26.55
CA LEU A 52 20.87 -15.83 -25.21
C LEU A 52 19.97 -17.03 -24.82
N ASP A 53 19.38 -17.71 -25.81
CA ASP A 53 18.42 -18.80 -25.65
C ASP A 53 18.96 -19.95 -24.78
N GLU A 54 20.27 -20.19 -24.87
CA GLU A 54 20.97 -21.27 -24.16
C GLU A 54 20.85 -21.16 -22.64
N PHE A 55 20.75 -19.95 -22.09
CA PHE A 55 20.61 -19.74 -20.65
C PHE A 55 19.19 -20.01 -20.18
N VAL A 56 18.19 -19.59 -20.98
CA VAL A 56 16.77 -19.88 -20.70
C VAL A 56 16.54 -21.39 -20.77
N ALA A 57 17.13 -22.07 -21.75
CA ALA A 57 17.05 -23.52 -21.86
C ALA A 57 17.76 -24.24 -20.69
N ALA A 58 18.91 -23.73 -20.24
CA ALA A 58 19.69 -24.33 -19.16
C ALA A 58 19.01 -24.21 -17.80
N TRP A 59 18.49 -23.04 -17.44
CA TRP A 59 17.86 -22.81 -16.14
C TRP A 59 16.39 -23.24 -16.09
N GLY A 60 15.69 -23.21 -17.22
CA GLY A 60 14.31 -23.68 -17.33
C GLY A 60 13.39 -23.03 -16.29
N ARG A 61 12.87 -23.85 -15.36
CA ARG A 61 11.91 -23.42 -14.33
C ARG A 61 12.55 -22.85 -13.07
N GLU A 62 13.88 -22.86 -12.96
CA GLU A 62 14.57 -22.31 -11.80
C GLU A 62 14.56 -20.77 -11.82
N VAL A 63 14.28 -20.17 -12.97
CA VAL A 63 14.25 -18.71 -13.16
C VAL A 63 12.92 -18.24 -13.75
N PHE A 64 12.55 -17.02 -13.43
CA PHE A 64 11.46 -16.29 -14.06
C PHE A 64 12.05 -15.33 -15.10
N VAL A 65 11.62 -15.43 -16.35
CA VAL A 65 12.13 -14.58 -17.44
C VAL A 65 11.36 -13.27 -17.49
N LEU A 66 12.02 -12.18 -17.12
CA LEU A 66 11.48 -10.81 -17.19
C LEU A 66 11.58 -10.21 -18.58
N HIS A 67 12.68 -10.51 -19.27
CA HIS A 67 12.93 -10.06 -20.63
C HIS A 67 13.84 -11.05 -21.34
N HIS A 68 13.53 -11.38 -22.59
CA HIS A 68 14.41 -12.14 -23.46
C HIS A 68 14.19 -11.68 -24.91
N GLY A 69 15.21 -11.07 -25.51
CA GLY A 69 15.11 -10.61 -26.89
C GLY A 69 16.15 -9.55 -27.25
N GLU A 70 15.98 -8.98 -28.45
CA GLU A 70 16.80 -7.89 -28.95
C GLU A 70 16.66 -6.63 -28.07
N TRP A 71 17.77 -5.91 -27.88
CA TRP A 71 17.84 -4.71 -27.06
C TRP A 71 18.91 -3.75 -27.58
N SER A 72 18.48 -2.56 -28.03
CA SER A 72 19.26 -1.43 -28.59
C SER A 72 20.47 -1.78 -29.48
N GLU A 73 21.48 -2.45 -28.92
CA GLU A 73 22.71 -2.93 -29.54
C GLU A 73 23.02 -4.40 -29.19
N GLY A 74 22.14 -5.32 -29.59
CA GLY A 74 22.34 -6.76 -29.40
C GLY A 74 21.13 -7.42 -28.74
N TRP A 75 21.39 -8.26 -27.74
CA TRP A 75 20.43 -9.09 -27.04
C TRP A 75 20.55 -8.89 -25.54
N ARG A 76 19.39 -8.89 -24.88
CA ARG A 76 19.27 -8.79 -23.41
C ARG A 76 18.44 -9.94 -22.88
N LEU A 77 18.95 -10.59 -21.85
CA LEU A 77 18.21 -11.52 -21.00
C LEU A 77 18.19 -10.94 -19.58
N ALA A 78 16.99 -10.76 -19.02
CA ALA A 78 16.82 -10.42 -17.61
C ALA A 78 15.96 -11.49 -16.95
N VAL A 79 16.46 -12.05 -15.85
CA VAL A 79 15.79 -13.11 -15.10
C VAL A 79 15.84 -12.86 -13.60
N GLU A 80 14.85 -13.39 -12.88
CA GLU A 80 14.84 -13.49 -11.42
C GLU A 80 14.87 -14.97 -11.01
N VAL A 81 15.30 -15.26 -9.78
CA VAL A 81 15.15 -16.61 -9.22
C VAL A 81 13.67 -16.93 -8.99
N SER A 82 13.25 -18.14 -9.33
CA SER A 82 11.88 -18.61 -9.02
C SER A 82 11.72 -19.02 -7.55
N ALA A 83 12.84 -19.29 -6.87
CA ALA A 83 12.85 -19.63 -5.46
C ALA A 83 12.41 -18.44 -4.61
N LEU A 84 11.60 -18.69 -3.58
CA LEU A 84 11.22 -17.65 -2.62
C LEU A 84 12.43 -17.29 -1.75
N THR A 85 13.16 -16.26 -2.15
CA THR A 85 14.22 -15.63 -1.35
C THR A 85 13.67 -14.42 -0.61
N ARG A 86 14.22 -14.15 0.58
CA ARG A 86 13.76 -13.05 1.45
C ARG A 86 14.79 -11.94 1.64
N THR A 87 16.03 -12.15 1.18
CA THR A 87 17.12 -11.21 1.39
C THR A 87 17.99 -11.12 0.14
N ALA A 88 18.72 -10.01 0.00
CA ALA A 88 19.73 -9.83 -1.03
C ALA A 88 20.76 -10.98 -1.02
N GLU A 89 21.23 -11.36 0.17
CA GLU A 89 22.22 -12.43 0.35
C GLU A 89 21.72 -13.79 -0.17
N THR A 90 20.51 -14.18 0.20
CA THR A 90 19.95 -15.48 -0.22
C THR A 90 19.67 -15.51 -1.73
N THR A 91 19.22 -14.38 -2.28
CA THR A 91 18.98 -14.22 -3.73
C THR A 91 20.28 -14.27 -4.52
N ALA A 92 21.31 -13.55 -4.09
CA ALA A 92 22.61 -13.52 -4.74
C ALA A 92 23.27 -14.91 -4.74
N ARG A 93 23.26 -15.60 -3.60
CA ARG A 93 23.81 -16.97 -3.51
C ARG A 93 23.07 -17.96 -4.41
N GLU A 94 21.75 -17.82 -4.54
CA GLU A 94 20.98 -18.68 -5.43
C GLU A 94 21.31 -18.42 -6.91
N LEU A 95 21.43 -17.16 -7.32
CA LEU A 95 21.91 -16.83 -8.67
C LEU A 95 23.33 -17.36 -8.93
N VAL A 96 24.24 -17.24 -7.96
CA VAL A 96 25.59 -17.82 -8.05
C VAL A 96 25.50 -19.33 -8.26
N ARG A 97 24.70 -20.05 -7.47
CA ARG A 97 24.49 -21.49 -7.61
C ARG A 97 24.00 -21.87 -9.00
N LEU A 98 23.05 -21.12 -9.56
CA LEU A 98 22.50 -21.36 -10.90
C LEU A 98 23.55 -21.16 -12.00
N ILE A 99 24.44 -20.19 -11.85
CA ILE A 99 25.51 -19.90 -12.83
C ILE A 99 26.64 -20.94 -12.72
N GLU A 100 26.99 -21.36 -11.51
CA GLU A 100 27.97 -22.43 -11.28
C GLU A 100 27.45 -23.80 -11.76
N GLY A 101 26.14 -24.02 -11.67
CA GLY A 101 25.47 -25.22 -12.17
C GLY A 101 25.24 -25.28 -13.68
N LEU A 102 25.67 -24.27 -14.45
CA LEU A 102 25.50 -24.24 -15.90
C LEU A 102 26.17 -25.45 -16.58
N PRO A 103 25.54 -26.07 -17.59
CA PRO A 103 26.20 -27.07 -18.43
C PRO A 103 27.48 -26.51 -19.06
N PRO A 104 28.52 -27.33 -19.32
CA PRO A 104 29.82 -26.84 -19.78
C PRO A 104 29.78 -25.91 -21.00
N ALA A 105 28.89 -26.17 -21.96
CA ALA A 105 28.72 -25.31 -23.13
C ALA A 105 28.14 -23.93 -22.78
N ALA A 106 27.12 -23.89 -21.92
CA ALA A 106 26.52 -22.65 -21.43
C ALA A 106 27.48 -21.89 -20.50
N ARG A 107 28.33 -22.61 -19.75
CA ARG A 107 29.38 -21.98 -18.94
C ARG A 107 30.46 -21.33 -19.80
N ALA A 108 30.95 -22.01 -20.83
CA ALA A 108 31.90 -21.41 -21.77
C ALA A 108 31.28 -20.18 -22.47
N ARG A 109 29.98 -20.23 -22.74
CA ARG A 109 29.24 -19.10 -23.27
C ARG A 109 29.16 -17.94 -22.27
N TRP A 110 28.85 -18.24 -21.01
CA TRP A 110 28.81 -17.28 -19.91
C TRP A 110 30.10 -16.49 -19.83
N ASP A 111 31.25 -17.18 -19.84
CA ASP A 111 32.57 -16.54 -19.69
C ASP A 111 32.85 -15.54 -20.83
N GLY A 112 32.28 -15.77 -22.01
CA GLY A 112 32.39 -14.90 -23.19
C GLY A 112 31.33 -13.80 -23.32
N LEU A 113 30.41 -13.63 -22.37
CA LEU A 113 29.39 -12.57 -22.42
C LEU A 113 30.01 -11.16 -22.38
N ARG A 114 29.38 -10.22 -23.09
CA ARG A 114 29.79 -8.80 -23.10
C ARG A 114 29.55 -8.16 -21.74
N ASP A 115 28.42 -8.43 -21.10
CA ASP A 115 28.10 -7.91 -19.78
C ASP A 115 27.23 -8.89 -18.98
N ARG A 116 27.42 -8.86 -17.67
CA ARG A 116 26.78 -9.72 -16.67
C ARG A 116 26.57 -8.87 -15.42
N VAL A 117 25.33 -8.67 -15.04
CA VAL A 117 24.97 -7.74 -13.95
C VAL A 117 24.00 -8.41 -12.98
N PHE A 118 24.36 -8.39 -11.71
CA PHE A 118 23.44 -8.65 -10.61
C PHE A 118 22.88 -7.28 -10.20
N ASP A 119 21.65 -6.97 -10.54
CA ASP A 119 21.00 -5.71 -10.22
C ASP A 119 20.15 -5.85 -8.96
N LEU A 120 20.64 -5.28 -7.86
CA LEU A 120 19.96 -5.30 -6.57
C LEU A 120 18.83 -4.27 -6.56
N GLY A 121 17.58 -4.73 -6.55
CA GLY A 121 16.40 -3.86 -6.47
C GLY A 121 16.00 -3.53 -5.04
N VAL A 122 15.85 -2.24 -4.75
CA VAL A 122 15.31 -1.72 -3.49
C VAL A 122 14.08 -0.87 -3.80
N GLN A 123 12.93 -1.24 -3.23
CA GLN A 123 11.74 -0.41 -3.25
C GLN A 123 11.81 0.53 -2.06
N THR A 124 11.92 1.85 -2.31
CA THR A 124 11.92 2.83 -1.23
C THR A 124 10.51 3.15 -0.78
N GLY A 125 10.42 3.46 0.50
CA GLY A 125 9.22 3.81 1.22
C GLY A 125 9.50 4.92 2.22
N ARG A 126 8.50 5.30 3.03
CA ARG A 126 8.63 6.42 4.00
C ARG A 126 9.23 6.00 5.34
N THR A 127 9.33 4.69 5.60
CA THR A 127 9.89 4.11 6.82
C THR A 127 10.71 2.87 6.50
N PRO A 128 11.67 2.44 7.35
CA PRO A 128 12.33 3.22 8.41
C PRO A 128 13.11 4.43 7.84
N PRO A 129 13.56 5.40 8.67
CA PRO A 129 14.34 6.55 8.20
C PRO A 129 15.73 6.15 7.63
N MET A 130 16.18 4.94 7.94
CA MET A 130 17.38 4.33 7.40
C MET A 130 17.11 2.85 7.16
N TRP A 131 17.41 2.38 5.97
CA TRP A 131 17.34 0.98 5.61
C TRP A 131 18.69 0.53 5.05
N SER A 132 19.12 -0.68 5.40
CA SER A 132 20.35 -1.27 4.88
C SER A 132 20.19 -2.76 4.63
N THR A 133 20.88 -3.23 3.61
CA THR A 133 21.11 -4.65 3.35
C THR A 133 22.58 -4.82 3.00
N ALA A 134 23.13 -5.99 3.29
CA ALA A 134 24.53 -6.29 3.03
C ALA A 134 24.66 -7.67 2.41
N LEU A 135 25.55 -7.77 1.43
CA LEU A 135 26.07 -9.04 0.95
C LEU A 135 27.34 -9.38 1.74
N SER A 136 27.54 -10.66 2.03
CA SER A 136 28.79 -11.10 2.67
C SER A 136 29.97 -10.92 1.71
N ALA A 137 31.19 -10.78 2.27
CA ALA A 137 32.40 -10.71 1.46
C ALA A 137 32.59 -11.94 0.56
N GLU A 138 32.15 -13.11 1.03
CA GLU A 138 32.12 -14.35 0.25
C GLU A 138 31.19 -14.24 -0.96
N THR A 139 29.95 -13.76 -0.76
CA THR A 139 28.98 -13.58 -1.85
C THR A 139 29.48 -12.56 -2.88
N VAL A 140 30.03 -11.43 -2.42
CA VAL A 140 30.61 -10.42 -3.31
C VAL A 140 31.80 -11.00 -4.09
N ALA A 141 32.66 -11.78 -3.44
CA ALA A 141 33.78 -12.45 -4.10
C ALA A 141 33.30 -13.49 -5.13
N ALA A 142 32.24 -14.25 -4.83
CA ALA A 142 31.65 -15.21 -5.74
C ALA A 142 31.08 -14.52 -7.00
N ILE A 143 30.33 -13.43 -6.85
CA ILE A 143 29.84 -12.62 -7.98
C ILE A 143 31.01 -12.13 -8.84
N GLY A 144 32.08 -11.63 -8.19
CA GLY A 144 33.29 -11.20 -8.89
C GLY A 144 34.00 -12.34 -9.64
N ALA A 145 34.08 -13.54 -9.05
CA ALA A 145 34.67 -14.72 -9.67
C ALA A 145 33.87 -15.20 -10.90
N LEU A 146 32.57 -14.89 -10.97
CA LEU A 146 31.74 -15.12 -12.15
C LEU A 146 31.96 -14.06 -13.26
N GLY A 147 32.81 -13.06 -13.03
CA GLY A 147 33.04 -11.96 -13.97
C GLY A 147 31.82 -11.05 -14.13
N ALA A 148 30.96 -10.99 -13.10
CA ALA A 148 29.76 -10.19 -13.07
C ALA A 148 29.94 -8.93 -12.23
N ARG A 149 29.17 -7.89 -12.57
CA ARG A 149 29.09 -6.63 -11.84
C ARG A 149 27.92 -6.68 -10.87
N LEU A 150 28.03 -5.96 -9.77
CA LEU A 150 26.90 -5.69 -8.87
C LEU A 150 26.41 -4.26 -9.14
N ALA A 151 25.15 -4.13 -9.51
CA ALA A 151 24.44 -2.85 -9.63
C ALA A 151 23.41 -2.71 -8.50
N LEU A 152 22.94 -1.49 -8.29
CA LEU A 152 21.90 -1.15 -7.33
C LEU A 152 20.88 -0.27 -8.04
N THR A 153 19.63 -0.72 -8.07
CA THR A 153 18.50 0.07 -8.53
C THR A 153 17.63 0.45 -7.33
N VAL A 154 17.48 1.75 -7.12
CA VAL A 154 16.63 2.30 -6.07
C VAL A 154 15.37 2.84 -6.73
N TYR A 155 14.25 2.14 -6.50
CA TYR A 155 12.94 2.56 -6.97
C TYR A 155 12.36 3.58 -5.99
N ALA A 156 11.98 4.75 -6.50
CA ALA A 156 11.25 5.76 -5.74
C ALA A 156 9.95 5.18 -5.17
N PRO A 157 9.42 5.73 -4.05
CA PRO A 157 8.09 5.35 -3.58
C PRO A 157 7.07 5.66 -4.69
N TYR A 158 6.05 4.81 -4.81
CA TYR A 158 4.92 5.14 -5.68
C TYR A 158 4.10 6.21 -4.96
N ASP A 159 4.26 7.46 -5.35
CA ASP A 159 3.26 8.47 -5.05
C ASP A 159 2.09 8.23 -6.01
N GLU A 160 1.18 7.30 -5.67
CA GLU A 160 -0.14 7.30 -6.31
C GLU A 160 -0.98 8.35 -5.57
N PRO A 161 -1.25 9.54 -6.14
CA PRO A 161 -2.52 10.17 -5.83
C PRO A 161 -3.58 9.26 -6.44
N VAL A 162 -4.21 8.43 -5.60
CA VAL A 162 -5.45 7.76 -6.00
C VAL A 162 -6.50 8.86 -6.18
N THR A 163 -6.53 9.43 -7.38
CA THR A 163 -7.72 10.07 -7.93
C THR A 163 -8.40 8.97 -8.72
N LEU A 164 -9.28 8.22 -8.07
CA LEU A 164 -10.24 7.42 -8.82
C LEU A 164 -11.05 8.42 -9.66
N PRO A 165 -11.12 8.29 -10.99
CA PRO A 165 -12.08 9.05 -11.76
C PRO A 165 -13.47 8.62 -11.29
N GLY A 166 -14.10 9.46 -10.47
CA GLY A 166 -15.42 9.20 -9.88
C GLY A 166 -15.56 9.45 -8.39
N VAL A 167 -14.49 9.76 -7.64
CA VAL A 167 -14.66 10.47 -6.36
C VAL A 167 -14.33 11.93 -6.62
N ALA A 168 -15.37 12.67 -6.98
CA ALA A 168 -15.43 14.08 -6.70
C ALA A 168 -15.11 14.22 -5.20
N ARG A 169 -13.88 14.66 -4.89
CA ARG A 169 -13.75 15.63 -3.82
C ARG A 169 -14.23 16.92 -4.45
N GLU A 170 -15.55 17.02 -4.61
CA GLU A 170 -16.18 18.31 -4.55
C GLU A 170 -15.83 18.84 -3.16
N ASP A 171 -15.30 20.04 -3.19
CA ASP A 171 -14.94 20.82 -2.04
C ASP A 171 -16.15 20.90 -1.10
N VAL A 172 -16.21 20.07 -0.05
CA VAL A 172 -17.16 20.27 1.06
C VAL A 172 -16.60 21.36 2.00
N GLU A 173 -16.17 22.46 1.41
CA GLU A 173 -15.88 23.72 2.10
C GLU A 173 -16.75 24.85 1.50
N GLU A 174 -17.65 24.56 0.55
CA GLU A 174 -18.58 25.56 -0.02
C GLU A 174 -20.07 25.14 0.00
N ASP A 175 -20.43 23.98 0.58
CA ASP A 175 -21.83 23.59 0.85
C ASP A 175 -22.19 23.60 2.35
N VAL A 176 -21.25 23.97 3.24
CA VAL A 176 -21.52 24.04 4.70
C VAL A 176 -22.02 25.43 5.14
N GLU A 177 -22.05 26.42 4.24
CA GLU A 177 -22.43 27.80 4.57
C GLU A 177 -23.81 28.21 4.02
N GLU A 178 -24.50 27.38 3.23
CA GLU A 178 -25.86 27.72 2.73
C GLU A 178 -26.99 26.82 3.27
N ASP A 179 -26.70 25.59 3.74
CA ASP A 179 -27.73 24.71 4.35
C ASP A 179 -27.78 24.78 5.90
N VAL A 180 -26.86 25.51 6.55
CA VAL A 180 -26.83 25.65 8.03
C VAL A 180 -27.54 26.92 8.53
N GLU A 181 -27.90 27.86 7.64
CA GLU A 181 -28.58 29.10 8.04
C GLU A 181 -30.12 29.02 7.91
N GLU A 182 -30.70 28.02 7.22
CA GLU A 182 -32.16 27.85 7.14
C GLU A 182 -32.74 26.79 8.10
N ASP A 183 -31.95 25.79 8.53
CA ASP A 183 -32.42 24.76 9.48
C ASP A 183 -32.14 25.12 10.96
N VAL A 184 -31.26 26.09 11.25
CA VAL A 184 -30.93 26.47 12.65
C VAL A 184 -31.81 27.60 13.20
N GLU A 185 -32.50 28.38 12.37
CA GLU A 185 -33.52 29.34 12.86
C GLU A 185 -34.93 28.73 12.97
N GLY A 186 -35.18 27.56 12.36
CA GLY A 186 -36.47 26.86 12.45
C GLY A 186 -36.64 25.99 13.70
N ASP A 187 -35.59 25.32 14.15
CA ASP A 187 -35.66 24.38 15.28
C ASP A 187 -35.35 25.02 16.65
N VAL A 188 -34.72 26.21 16.68
CA VAL A 188 -34.40 26.88 17.96
C VAL A 188 -35.54 27.75 18.48
N GLU A 189 -36.45 28.24 17.63
CA GLU A 189 -37.68 28.91 18.11
C GLU A 189 -38.82 27.92 18.45
N GLY A 190 -38.80 26.71 17.88
CA GLY A 190 -39.83 25.68 18.15
C GLY A 190 -39.68 24.98 19.51
N ASP A 191 -38.45 24.62 19.90
CA ASP A 191 -38.21 23.87 21.14
C ASP A 191 -38.09 24.76 22.39
N VAL A 192 -37.85 26.07 22.23
CA VAL A 192 -37.77 26.99 23.39
C VAL A 192 -39.15 27.53 23.82
N GLU A 193 -40.14 27.63 22.93
CA GLU A 193 -41.52 27.95 23.34
C GLU A 193 -42.30 26.72 23.82
N GLY A 194 -41.95 25.50 23.36
CA GLY A 194 -42.62 24.26 23.77
C GLY A 194 -42.31 23.81 25.21
N ASP A 195 -41.06 23.91 25.65
CA ASP A 195 -40.63 23.44 26.97
C ASP A 195 -40.78 24.48 28.10
N VAL A 196 -41.04 25.76 27.77
CA VAL A 196 -41.27 26.80 28.79
C VAL A 196 -42.77 26.96 29.13
N GLU A 197 -43.70 26.58 28.25
CA GLU A 197 -45.14 26.55 28.60
C GLU A 197 -45.59 25.23 29.25
N GLY A 198 -44.84 24.13 29.09
CA GLY A 198 -45.17 22.83 29.69
C GLY A 198 -44.87 22.70 31.19
N ASP A 199 -43.84 23.38 31.70
CA ASP A 199 -43.39 23.25 33.10
C ASP A 199 -43.88 24.38 34.03
N VAL A 200 -44.60 25.38 33.51
CA VAL A 200 -45.20 26.45 34.33
C VAL A 200 -46.68 26.19 34.66
N GLU A 201 -47.38 25.32 33.92
CA GLU A 201 -48.77 24.91 34.26
C GLU A 201 -48.85 23.67 35.17
N GLY A 202 -47.72 23.09 35.59
CA GLY A 202 -47.67 21.90 36.45
C GLY A 202 -47.65 22.16 37.96
N ASP A 203 -47.28 23.37 38.42
CA ASP A 203 -46.94 23.62 39.83
C ASP A 203 -47.64 24.85 40.45
N VAL A 204 -48.73 25.34 39.84
CA VAL A 204 -49.60 26.37 40.45
C VAL A 204 -51.08 25.94 40.46
N GLU A 205 -51.36 24.73 40.94
CA GLU A 205 -52.67 24.38 41.52
C GLU A 205 -52.47 23.87 42.94
N GLY A 206 -52.11 24.79 43.84
CA GLY A 206 -51.75 24.45 45.21
C GLY A 206 -51.95 25.57 46.21
N ALA A 207 -52.84 26.52 45.95
CA ALA A 207 -53.42 27.39 46.97
C ALA A 207 -54.47 28.28 46.32
N ASP A 208 -55.75 28.02 46.56
CA ASP A 208 -56.74 29.07 46.79
C ASP A 208 -57.90 28.48 47.60
N VAL A 209 -57.88 28.73 48.92
CA VAL A 209 -58.84 29.59 49.63
C VAL A 209 -60.28 29.06 49.52
N ASP A 210 -60.66 28.30 50.55
CA ASP A 210 -62.06 28.05 50.90
C ASP A 210 -62.76 29.38 51.21
N VAL A 211 -63.70 29.79 50.36
CA VAL A 211 -64.71 30.81 50.66
C VAL A 211 -66.05 30.43 50.03
N ASP A 212 -66.98 30.10 50.95
CA ASP A 212 -68.43 30.35 50.92
C ASP A 212 -69.24 29.71 49.75
N GLU A 213 -70.40 29.08 49.93
CA GLU A 213 -71.50 29.43 50.81
C GLU A 213 -72.63 28.39 50.67
N LEU A 214 -73.55 28.38 51.65
CA LEU A 214 -74.95 27.92 51.63
C LEU A 214 -75.24 26.46 52.02
N GLU A 215 -75.65 26.19 53.27
CA GLU A 215 -76.90 26.53 53.97
C GLU A 215 -78.04 25.51 53.76
N ARG A 216 -78.63 25.16 54.91
CA ARG A 216 -79.87 24.40 55.20
C ARG A 216 -79.62 22.94 55.56
N GLU A 217 -80.11 22.38 56.65
CA GLU A 217 -81.09 22.78 57.68
C GLU A 217 -81.00 21.70 58.77
N ASP A 218 -81.09 22.05 60.05
CA ASP A 218 -81.46 21.20 61.22
C ASP A 218 -81.22 22.08 62.48
N GLU A 219 -82.06 22.24 63.50
CA GLU A 219 -83.28 21.61 63.99
C GLU A 219 -83.94 22.54 65.05
N ALA A 220 -85.13 22.14 65.52
CA ALA A 220 -86.09 22.75 66.44
C ALA A 220 -85.64 23.45 67.75
N GLY A 221 -86.51 24.33 68.27
CA GLY A 221 -86.55 24.73 69.68
C GLY A 221 -87.70 25.68 70.04
N ALA A 222 -88.70 25.17 70.77
CA ALA A 222 -89.51 25.93 71.72
C ALA A 222 -88.85 25.83 73.10
#